data_AF-A0A9D2B6S6-F1
#
_entry.id   AF-A0A9D2B6S6-F1
#
_cell.length_a   1.000
_cell.length_b   1.000
_cell.length_c   1.000
_cell.angle_alpha   90.00
_cell.angle_beta   90.00
_cell.angle_gamma   90.00
#
_symmetry.space_group_name_H-M   'P 1'
#
loop_
_entity.id
_entity.type
_entity.pdbx_description
1 polymer ?
#
loop_
_entity_poly.entity_id
_entity_poly.type
_entity_poly.pdbx_seq_one_letter_code
_entity_poly.pdbx_strand_id
1 'polypeptide(L)'
;VPGLEDESIHIPDFLYAMVLNRYGVTVVRAQETLTADAADATTARMIGVDPGTPVVVLKRVTYTTEDRIVEVRTTKGRADRFSYKTEIR
;
A
#
# COMPACT_ATOMS: atom_id res chain seq x y z
N VAL A 1 11.01 -9.20 -4.41
CA VAL A 1 11.03 -10.66 -4.19
C VAL A 1 11.04 -11.31 -5.56
N PRO A 2 12.08 -12.07 -5.94
CA PRO A 2 12.16 -12.64 -7.28
C PRO A 2 10.94 -13.50 -7.61
N GLY A 3 10.36 -13.31 -8.79
CA GLY A 3 9.14 -13.98 -9.24
C GLY A 3 7.85 -13.47 -8.61
N LEU A 4 7.87 -12.38 -7.83
CA LEU A 4 6.64 -11.69 -7.38
C LEU A 4 6.18 -10.65 -8.42
N GLU A 5 7.09 -10.23 -9.30
CA GLU A 5 6.86 -9.31 -10.42
C GLU A 5 6.02 -9.89 -11.57
N ASP A 6 5.70 -11.19 -11.53
CA ASP A 6 4.87 -11.86 -12.54
C ASP A 6 3.40 -11.41 -12.41
N GLU A 7 2.93 -10.70 -13.44
CA GLU A 7 1.57 -10.13 -13.51
C GLU A 7 0.45 -11.19 -13.52
N SER A 8 0.76 -12.46 -13.79
CA SER A 8 -0.21 -13.55 -13.74
C SER A 8 -0.58 -13.98 -12.31
N ILE A 9 0.18 -13.52 -11.31
CA ILE A 9 -0.04 -13.88 -9.92
C ILE A 9 -1.25 -13.11 -9.39
N HIS A 10 -2.28 -13.85 -8.98
CA HIS A 10 -3.36 -13.29 -8.18
C HIS A 10 -2.82 -12.84 -6.82
N ILE A 11 -2.92 -11.55 -6.54
CA ILE A 11 -2.57 -10.97 -5.23
C ILE A 11 -3.82 -11.04 -4.33
N PRO A 12 -3.82 -11.87 -3.28
CA PRO A 12 -4.96 -11.97 -2.36
C PRO A 12 -4.96 -10.82 -1.36
N ASP A 13 -6.07 -10.68 -0.61
CA ASP A 13 -6.19 -9.71 0.49
C ASP A 13 -5.06 -9.82 1.53
N PHE A 14 -4.56 -11.05 1.76
CA PHE A 14 -3.45 -11.34 2.65
C PHE A 14 -2.11 -11.49 1.92
N LEU A 15 -1.69 -10.44 1.21
CA LEU A 15 -0.43 -10.41 0.44
C LEU A 15 0.77 -11.00 1.21
N TYR A 16 1.01 -10.58 2.46
CA TYR A 16 2.20 -11.03 3.19
C TYR A 16 2.15 -12.51 3.59
N ALA A 17 0.95 -13.05 3.84
CA ALA A 17 0.80 -14.48 4.09
C ALA A 17 1.10 -15.29 2.81
N MET A 18 0.66 -14.81 1.65
CA MET A 18 1.01 -15.40 0.37
C MET A 18 2.52 -15.33 0.11
N VAL A 19 3.16 -14.17 0.36
CA VAL A 19 4.60 -13.98 0.18
C VAL A 19 5.39 -14.96 1.05
N LEU A 20 4.99 -15.14 2.30
CA LEU A 20 5.59 -16.14 3.19
C LEU A 20 5.40 -17.56 2.64
N ASN A 21 4.17 -17.95 2.32
CA ASN A 21 3.85 -19.33 1.93
C ASN A 21 4.45 -19.74 0.60
N ARG A 22 4.53 -18.82 -0.38
CA ARG A 22 4.98 -19.13 -1.75
C ARG A 22 6.47 -18.87 -1.96
N TYR A 23 7.08 -17.92 -1.24
CA TYR A 23 8.46 -17.50 -1.46
C TYR A 23 9.37 -17.68 -0.24
N GLY A 24 8.84 -18.09 0.91
CA GLY A 24 9.61 -18.22 2.15
C GLY A 24 10.12 -16.89 2.70
N VAL A 25 9.54 -15.75 2.25
CA VAL A 25 9.97 -14.41 2.65
C VAL A 25 9.06 -13.90 3.77
N THR A 26 9.65 -13.67 4.93
CA THR A 26 8.93 -13.13 6.10
C THR A 26 9.00 -11.60 6.12
N VAL A 27 7.85 -10.94 6.16
CA VAL A 27 7.74 -9.51 6.41
C VAL A 27 7.67 -9.26 7.92
N VAL A 28 8.58 -8.46 8.47
CA VAL A 28 8.67 -8.24 9.93
C VAL A 28 8.47 -6.79 10.35
N ARG A 29 8.61 -5.85 9.42
CA ARG A 29 8.47 -4.42 9.70
C ARG A 29 7.77 -3.73 8.56
N ALA A 30 6.90 -2.79 8.90
CA ALA A 30 6.30 -1.85 7.96
C ALA A 30 6.55 -0.43 8.43
N GLN A 31 6.92 0.44 7.50
CA GLN A 31 6.96 1.89 7.71
C GLN A 31 5.86 2.51 6.87
N GLU A 32 5.09 3.40 7.52
CA GLU A 32 3.96 4.06 6.89
C GLU A 32 4.11 5.57 6.98
N THR A 33 3.67 6.27 5.94
CA THR A 33 3.58 7.72 5.90
C THR A 33 2.21 8.10 5.38
N LEU A 34 1.43 8.75 6.24
CA LEU A 34 0.09 9.24 5.96
C LEU A 34 0.16 10.74 5.66
N THR A 35 -0.29 11.15 4.48
CA THR A 35 -0.39 12.55 4.08
C THR A 35 -1.76 12.85 3.50
N ALA A 36 -2.09 14.14 3.37
CA ALA A 36 -3.22 14.61 2.59
C ALA A 36 -2.71 15.31 1.32
N ASP A 37 -3.46 15.21 0.23
CA ASP A 37 -3.15 15.83 -1.05
C ASP A 37 -4.45 16.18 -1.81
N ALA A 38 -4.33 16.86 -2.94
CA ALA A 38 -5.41 17.07 -3.89
C ALA A 38 -5.37 15.99 -4.99
N ALA A 39 -6.54 15.48 -5.40
CA ALA A 39 -6.62 14.48 -6.47
C ALA A 39 -6.09 15.04 -7.80
N ASP A 40 -4.99 14.49 -8.30
CA ASP A 40 -4.54 14.72 -9.68
C ASP A 40 -5.54 14.12 -10.70
N ALA A 41 -5.42 14.48 -11.98
CA ALA A 41 -6.35 14.04 -13.02
C ALA A 41 -6.44 12.52 -13.18
N THR A 42 -5.38 11.78 -12.85
CA THR A 42 -5.36 10.32 -12.95
C THR A 42 -6.08 9.70 -11.75
N THR A 43 -5.78 10.17 -10.55
CA THR A 43 -6.40 9.77 -9.29
C THR A 43 -7.89 10.07 -9.31
N ALA A 44 -8.26 11.29 -9.71
CA ALA A 44 -9.63 11.77 -9.83
C ALA A 44 -10.49 10.84 -10.70
N ARG A 45 -9.98 10.48 -11.90
CA ARG A 45 -10.63 9.52 -12.80
C ARG A 45 -10.75 8.13 -12.21
N MET A 46 -9.69 7.62 -11.57
CA MET A 46 -9.70 6.26 -11.00
C MET A 46 -10.71 6.07 -9.87
N ILE A 47 -10.94 7.09 -9.05
CA ILE A 47 -11.83 7.00 -7.88
C ILE A 47 -13.17 7.75 -8.06
N GLY A 48 -13.43 8.28 -9.26
CA GLY A 48 -14.70 8.91 -9.63
C GLY A 48 -14.99 10.21 -8.88
N VAL A 49 -14.02 11.13 -8.82
CA VAL A 49 -14.17 12.46 -8.20
C VAL A 49 -13.61 13.55 -9.11
N ASP A 50 -13.86 14.81 -8.77
CA ASP A 50 -13.31 15.94 -9.50
C ASP A 50 -11.81 16.15 -9.19
N PRO A 51 -11.00 16.60 -10.16
CA PRO A 51 -9.63 17.05 -9.90
C PRO A 51 -9.61 18.11 -8.80
N GLY A 52 -8.64 18.03 -7.89
CA GLY A 52 -8.57 18.92 -6.74
C GLY A 52 -9.30 18.41 -5.49
N THR A 53 -10.16 17.39 -5.62
CA THR A 53 -10.84 16.78 -4.46
C THR A 53 -9.82 16.32 -3.42
N PRO A 54 -9.98 16.65 -2.12
CA PRO A 54 -9.07 16.19 -1.07
C PRO A 54 -8.99 14.65 -0.99
N VAL A 55 -7.77 14.13 -0.98
CA VAL A 55 -7.47 12.71 -0.85
C VAL A 55 -6.49 12.48 0.28
N VAL A 56 -6.59 11.30 0.90
CA VAL A 56 -5.57 10.78 1.79
C VAL A 56 -4.63 9.90 0.98
N VAL A 57 -3.33 10.04 1.23
CA VAL A 57 -2.26 9.27 0.61
C VAL A 57 -1.53 8.51 1.70
N LEU A 58 -1.55 7.18 1.60
CA LEU A 58 -0.81 6.28 2.49
C LEU A 58 0.31 5.63 1.70
N LYS A 59 1.56 5.96 2.03
CA LYS A 59 2.75 5.28 1.52
C LYS A 59 3.20 4.23 2.53
N ARG A 60 3.39 3.00 2.07
CA ARG A 60 3.86 1.88 2.89
C ARG A 60 5.12 1.28 2.27
N VAL A 61 6.12 1.02 3.10
CA VAL A 61 7.30 0.23 2.74
C VAL A 61 7.43 -0.90 3.75
N THR A 62 7.62 -2.13 3.30
CA THR A 62 7.80 -3.29 4.18
C THR A 62 9.16 -3.95 4.00
N TYR A 63 9.63 -4.60 5.07
CA TYR A 63 11.00 -5.10 5.18
C TYR A 63 11.04 -6.52 5.72
N THR A 64 12.03 -7.29 5.25
CA THR A 64 12.43 -8.59 5.84
C THR A 64 13.27 -8.39 7.10
N THR A 65 13.63 -9.50 7.74
CA THR A 65 14.57 -9.54 8.87
C THR A 65 15.96 -9.05 8.52
N GLU A 66 16.39 -9.14 7.26
CA GLU A 66 17.66 -8.57 6.78
C GLU A 66 17.52 -7.15 6.21
N ASP A 67 16.47 -6.43 6.59
CA ASP A 67 16.16 -5.06 6.11
C ASP A 67 16.03 -4.92 4.58
N ARG A 68 15.69 -6.00 3.87
CA ARG A 68 15.40 -5.96 2.43
C ARG A 68 13.96 -5.54 2.19
N ILE A 69 13.74 -4.66 1.21
CA ILE A 69 12.40 -4.19 0.84
C ILE A 69 11.61 -5.34 0.18
N VAL A 70 10.39 -5.57 0.65
CA VAL A 70 9.45 -6.55 0.10
C VAL A 70 8.36 -5.87 -0.73
N GLU A 71 7.73 -4.84 -0.17
CA GLU A 71 6.66 -4.07 -0.82
C GLU A 71 6.93 -2.57 -0.70
N VAL A 72 6.64 -1.84 -1.78
CA VAL A 72 6.43 -0.39 -1.76
C VAL A 72 5.06 -0.11 -2.36
N ARG A 73 4.15 0.45 -1.57
CA ARG A 73 2.77 0.72 -1.97
C ARG A 73 2.39 2.18 -1.72
N THR A 74 1.67 2.76 -2.66
CA THR A 74 0.97 4.03 -2.48
C THR A 74 -0.52 3.78 -2.64
N THR A 75 -1.29 4.04 -1.59
CA THR A 75 -2.75 4.00 -1.61
C THR A 75 -3.27 5.43 -1.58
N LYS A 76 -4.19 5.76 -2.49
CA LYS A 76 -4.91 7.04 -2.50
C LYS A 76 -6.40 6.76 -2.34
N GLY A 77 -7.08 7.54 -1.50
CA GLY A 77 -8.52 7.41 -1.27
C GLY A 77 -9.15 8.74 -0.93
N ARG A 78 -10.47 8.86 -1.14
CA ARG A 78 -11.21 10.08 -0.82
C ARG A 78 -11.10 10.37 0.68
N ALA A 79 -10.75 11.61 1.04
CA ALA A 79 -10.56 11.98 2.44
C ALA A 79 -11.85 11.88 3.26
N ASP A 80 -13.01 12.07 2.63
CA ASP A 80 -14.33 11.99 3.27
C ASP A 80 -14.82 10.55 3.54
N ARG A 81 -14.14 9.54 3.01
CA ARG A 81 -14.49 8.11 3.18
C ARG A 81 -13.35 7.27 3.73
N PHE A 82 -12.23 7.89 4.08
CA PHE A 82 -11.05 7.20 4.59
C PHE A 82 -10.95 7.33 6.11
N SER A 83 -10.69 6.21 6.79
CA SER A 83 -10.41 6.18 8.23
C SER A 83 -9.13 5.40 8.46
N TYR A 84 -8.23 5.95 9.27
CA TYR A 84 -6.99 5.30 9.68
C TYR A 84 -6.94 5.26 11.20
N LYS A 85 -6.65 4.07 11.75
CA LYS A 85 -6.50 3.85 13.18
C LYS A 85 -5.18 3.16 13.44
N THR A 86 -4.40 3.71 14.36
CA THR A 86 -3.21 3.08 14.93
C THR A 86 -3.26 3.24 16.44
N GLU A 87 -2.60 2.33 17.16
CA GLU A 87 -2.42 2.41 18.61
C GLU A 87 -0.93 2.64 18.88
N ILE A 88 -0.62 3.71 19.60
CA ILE A 88 0.73 4.02 20.08
C ILE A 88 0.72 3.72 21.58
N ARG A 89 1.67 2.90 22.05
CA ARG A 89 1.84 2.56 23.46
C ARG A 89 3.12 3.14 24.01
#